data_AF-A0A6Y2KUF6-F1
#
_entry.id   AF-A0A6Y2KUF6-F1
#
_cell.length_a   1.000
_cell.length_b   1.000
_cell.length_c   1.000
_cell.angle_alpha   90.00
_cell.angle_beta   90.00
_cell.angle_gamma   90.00
#
_symmetry.space_group_name_H-M   'P 1'
#
loop_
_entity.id
_entity.type
_entity.pdbx_description
1 polymer ?
#
loop_
_entity_poly.entity_id
_entity_poly.type
_entity_poly.pdbx_seq_one_letter_code
_entity_poly.pdbx_strand_id
1 'polypeptide(L)'
;MVWNSEHNRYEFTPAHGADGPLITWTPERPEGSDLPSHTGSDIKSIDQATILVTPIPDGKDEYTTPPFPVPEERDLNDYILVFPADSGIKPIYVYLKDDPRDQAGTASGNGSQIKTGQKWLDLSVTNNGEGAKIPSNIADKLRGRHYDSFRKSREDLWLEISKDPELSKQFSNGNIEAMQEGKAPTAPFAGHYVGPKQVIKKFEIHHIKPIEEGGGVYDIDNLRITTPKLHKFIHYGE
;
A
#
# COMPACT_ATOMS: atom_id res chain seq x y z
N MET A 1 -17.61 -3.12 8.32
CA MET A 1 -16.94 -2.33 9.39
C MET A 1 -16.94 -3.13 10.68
N VAL A 2 -15.94 -2.97 11.56
CA VAL A 2 -15.88 -3.63 12.87
C VAL A 2 -15.74 -2.58 13.97
N TRP A 3 -16.48 -2.69 15.07
CA TRP A 3 -16.36 -1.77 16.21
C TRP A 3 -15.05 -2.03 16.97
N ASN A 4 -14.29 -0.96 17.20
CA ASN A 4 -13.11 -0.96 18.05
C ASN A 4 -13.45 -0.16 19.34
N SER A 5 -13.60 -0.88 20.45
CA SER A 5 -13.97 -0.29 21.75
C SER A 5 -12.85 0.48 22.43
N GLU A 6 -11.58 0.19 22.11
CA GLU A 6 -10.44 0.94 22.67
C GLU A 6 -10.36 2.33 22.04
N HIS A 7 -10.70 2.43 20.76
CA HIS A 7 -10.67 3.66 19.99
C HIS A 7 -12.03 4.36 19.84
N ASN A 8 -13.10 3.77 20.37
CA ASN A 8 -14.50 4.26 20.23
C ASN A 8 -14.89 4.60 18.78
N ARG A 9 -14.48 3.76 17.82
CA ARG A 9 -14.74 3.98 16.39
C ARG A 9 -14.90 2.66 15.63
N TYR A 10 -15.55 2.71 14.49
CA TYR A 10 -15.53 1.60 13.54
C TYR A 10 -14.28 1.64 12.67
N GLU A 11 -13.70 0.48 12.37
CA GLU A 11 -12.48 0.36 11.57
C GLU A 11 -12.66 -0.67 10.43
N PHE A 12 -12.01 -0.38 9.31
CA PHE A 12 -11.88 -1.28 8.16
C PHE A 12 -10.53 -1.10 7.48
N THR A 13 -9.89 -2.22 7.15
CA THR A 13 -8.66 -2.24 6.36
C THR A 13 -8.93 -3.02 5.07
N PRO A 14 -8.73 -2.41 3.89
CA PRO A 14 -8.78 -3.07 2.60
C PRO A 14 -7.91 -4.33 2.55
N ALA A 15 -8.29 -5.31 1.73
CA ALA A 15 -7.54 -6.57 1.60
C ALA A 15 -6.22 -6.43 0.82
N HIS A 16 -6.07 -5.37 0.03
CA HIS A 16 -4.89 -5.13 -0.79
C HIS A 16 -3.73 -4.51 0.01
N GLY A 17 -2.91 -5.38 0.62
CA GLY A 17 -1.51 -5.11 0.95
C GLY A 17 -1.22 -4.08 2.06
N ALA A 18 0.04 -4.02 2.48
CA ALA A 18 0.51 -3.29 3.66
C ALA A 18 0.33 -1.75 3.60
N ASP A 19 -0.13 -1.21 2.47
CA ASP A 19 -0.27 0.23 2.17
C ASP A 19 -1.74 0.66 1.95
N GLY A 20 -2.71 -0.24 2.13
CA GLY A 20 -4.12 0.12 2.03
C GLY A 20 -4.55 1.09 3.16
N PRO A 21 -5.36 2.12 2.87
CA PRO A 21 -5.76 3.09 3.88
C PRO A 21 -6.58 2.43 4.98
N LEU A 22 -6.31 2.75 6.25
CA LEU A 22 -7.22 2.42 7.34
C LEU A 22 -8.43 3.36 7.25
N ILE A 23 -9.60 2.82 6.96
CA ILE A 23 -10.85 3.58 6.96
C ILE A 23 -11.43 3.51 8.36
N THR A 24 -11.59 4.67 8.99
CA THR A 24 -12.21 4.80 10.31
C THR A 24 -13.51 5.60 10.24
N TRP A 25 -14.44 5.28 11.12
CA TRP A 25 -15.69 6.02 11.27
C TRP A 25 -15.99 6.23 12.75
N THR A 26 -15.90 7.49 13.19
CA THR A 26 -16.27 7.90 14.55
C THR A 26 -17.76 8.29 14.56
N PRO A 27 -18.59 7.67 15.40
CA PRO A 27 -20.00 8.06 15.54
C PRO A 27 -20.15 9.52 15.96
N GLU A 28 -21.28 10.14 15.64
CA GLU A 28 -21.62 11.54 16.02
C GLU A 28 -21.77 11.73 17.54
N ARG A 29 -21.86 10.63 18.30
CA ARG A 29 -21.88 10.59 19.78
C ARG A 29 -21.04 9.42 20.28
N PRO A 30 -19.70 9.51 20.26
CA PRO A 30 -18.88 8.50 20.90
C PRO A 30 -19.06 8.64 22.42
N GLU A 31 -19.41 7.57 23.13
CA GLU A 31 -19.46 7.61 24.59
C GLU A 31 -18.05 7.92 25.14
N GLY A 32 -17.89 9.09 25.76
CA GLY A 32 -16.67 9.44 26.50
C GLY A 32 -15.52 10.06 25.69
N SER A 33 -15.73 10.61 24.50
CA SER A 33 -14.68 11.36 23.78
C SER A 33 -15.16 12.68 23.18
N ASP A 34 -14.23 13.64 23.06
CA ASP A 34 -14.46 14.93 22.39
C ASP A 34 -14.62 14.74 20.88
N LEU A 35 -15.62 15.40 20.30
CA LEU A 35 -15.86 15.40 18.85
C LEU A 35 -14.74 16.18 18.13
N PRO A 36 -14.12 15.63 17.07
CA PRO A 36 -13.25 16.41 16.21
C PRO A 36 -14.06 17.53 15.51
N SER A 37 -13.45 18.70 15.35
CA SER A 37 -14.14 19.90 14.83
C SER A 37 -14.57 19.82 13.37
N HIS A 38 -14.00 18.90 12.58
CA HIS A 38 -14.51 18.52 11.27
C HIS A 38 -14.07 17.10 10.87
N THR A 39 -14.91 16.39 10.12
CA THR A 39 -14.57 15.16 9.37
C THR A 39 -14.90 15.29 7.87
N GLY A 40 -15.38 16.46 7.44
CA GLY A 40 -15.88 16.72 6.10
C GLY A 40 -14.82 17.19 5.11
N SER A 41 -14.98 16.80 3.85
CA SER A 41 -14.26 17.35 2.71
C SER A 41 -15.05 18.53 2.11
N ASP A 42 -14.38 19.62 1.73
CA ASP A 42 -15.01 20.77 1.02
C ASP A 42 -15.43 20.43 -0.43
N ILE A 43 -15.26 19.16 -0.84
CA ILE A 43 -15.67 18.67 -2.16
C ILE A 43 -17.19 18.70 -2.26
N LYS A 44 -17.71 19.50 -3.20
CA LYS A 44 -19.12 19.51 -3.56
C LYS A 44 -19.58 18.10 -3.93
N SER A 45 -20.74 17.70 -3.43
CA SER A 45 -21.37 16.42 -3.78
C SER A 45 -21.43 16.27 -5.30
N ILE A 46 -20.94 15.14 -5.82
CA ILE A 46 -21.03 14.82 -7.24
C ILE A 46 -22.49 14.50 -7.53
N ASP A 47 -23.04 15.11 -8.58
CA ASP A 47 -24.39 14.81 -9.07
C ASP A 47 -24.45 13.35 -9.52
N GLN A 48 -25.01 12.48 -8.68
CA GLN A 48 -25.13 11.06 -8.98
C GLN A 48 -26.29 10.87 -9.94
N ALA A 49 -26.04 10.21 -11.08
CA ALA A 49 -27.11 9.85 -12.01
C ALA A 49 -28.18 9.02 -11.28
N THR A 50 -29.45 9.38 -11.46
CA THR A 50 -30.56 8.55 -10.98
C THR A 50 -30.60 7.28 -11.82
N ILE A 51 -30.22 6.14 -11.23
CA ILE A 51 -30.36 4.82 -11.86
C ILE A 51 -31.78 4.33 -11.57
N LEU A 52 -32.63 4.35 -12.58
CA LEU A 52 -33.97 3.76 -12.50
C LEU A 52 -33.85 2.24 -12.67
N VAL A 53 -33.98 1.50 -11.57
CA VAL A 53 -34.08 0.04 -11.60
C VAL A 53 -35.56 -0.34 -11.70
N THR A 54 -35.99 -0.81 -12.86
CA THR A 54 -37.32 -1.42 -13.00
C THR A 54 -37.27 -2.86 -12.48
N PRO A 55 -38.11 -3.24 -11.50
CA PRO A 55 -38.18 -4.63 -11.04
C PRO A 55 -38.50 -5.55 -12.22
N ILE A 56 -37.89 -6.72 -12.23
CA ILE A 56 -38.20 -7.76 -13.22
C ILE A 56 -39.66 -8.19 -12.97
N PRO A 57 -40.57 -8.06 -13.95
CA PRO A 57 -41.96 -8.49 -13.78
C PRO A 57 -42.02 -9.99 -13.53
N ASP A 58 -42.90 -10.42 -12.61
CA ASP A 58 -43.10 -11.83 -12.31
C ASP A 58 -43.38 -12.65 -13.58
N GLY A 59 -42.63 -13.74 -13.76
CA GLY A 59 -42.81 -14.68 -14.87
C GLY A 59 -42.12 -14.33 -16.18
N LYS A 60 -41.16 -13.39 -16.19
CA LYS A 60 -40.28 -13.14 -17.35
C LYS A 60 -38.81 -13.22 -16.97
N ASP A 61 -38.08 -14.16 -17.56
CA ASP A 61 -36.62 -14.30 -17.44
C ASP A 61 -35.85 -13.32 -18.36
N GLU A 62 -36.53 -12.32 -18.93
CA GLU A 62 -35.93 -11.39 -19.88
C GLU A 62 -35.36 -10.16 -19.16
N TYR A 63 -34.04 -10.01 -19.25
CA TYR A 63 -33.27 -8.87 -18.77
C TYR A 63 -33.83 -7.55 -19.33
N THR A 64 -34.26 -6.65 -18.47
CA THR A 64 -34.85 -5.34 -18.83
C THR A 64 -33.81 -4.24 -19.06
N THR A 65 -32.53 -4.53 -18.88
CA THR A 65 -31.44 -3.58 -19.14
C THR A 65 -31.16 -3.56 -20.65
N PRO A 66 -31.27 -2.41 -21.34
CA PRO A 66 -30.76 -2.28 -22.69
C PRO A 66 -29.29 -2.74 -22.71
N PRO A 67 -28.79 -3.37 -23.79
CA PRO A 67 -27.38 -3.74 -23.88
C PRO A 67 -26.55 -2.46 -24.02
N PHE A 68 -26.30 -1.79 -22.89
CA PHE A 68 -25.08 -1.02 -22.77
C PHE A 68 -23.94 -2.01 -23.00
N PRO A 69 -22.91 -1.66 -23.81
CA PRO A 69 -21.74 -2.52 -23.89
C PRO A 69 -21.31 -2.81 -22.46
N VAL A 70 -21.26 -4.10 -22.11
CA VAL A 70 -20.79 -4.54 -20.80
C VAL A 70 -19.46 -3.82 -20.61
N PRO A 71 -19.36 -2.87 -19.66
CA PRO A 71 -18.09 -2.23 -19.38
C PRO A 71 -17.11 -3.35 -19.11
N GLU A 72 -15.89 -3.27 -19.66
CA GLU A 72 -14.85 -4.24 -19.29
C GLU A 72 -14.88 -4.38 -17.76
N GLU A 73 -14.95 -5.63 -17.27
CA GLU A 73 -14.81 -5.90 -15.84
C GLU A 73 -13.47 -5.33 -15.41
N ARG A 74 -13.50 -4.16 -14.78
CA ARG A 74 -12.34 -3.56 -14.13
C ARG A 74 -12.28 -4.16 -12.74
N ASP A 75 -11.09 -4.53 -12.32
CA ASP A 75 -10.82 -4.87 -10.93
C ASP A 75 -10.89 -3.59 -10.09
N LEU A 76 -12.12 -3.15 -9.78
CA LEU A 76 -12.36 -1.95 -9.01
C LEU A 76 -11.98 -2.24 -7.56
N ASN A 77 -11.10 -1.43 -6.99
CA ASN A 77 -10.81 -1.47 -5.56
C ASN A 77 -11.92 -0.73 -4.79
N ASP A 78 -13.14 -1.26 -4.84
CA ASP A 78 -14.33 -0.71 -4.19
C ASP A 78 -14.85 -1.57 -3.04
N TYR A 79 -15.53 -0.93 -2.09
CA TYR A 79 -16.10 -1.58 -0.91
C TYR A 79 -17.47 -0.99 -0.60
N ILE A 80 -18.43 -1.86 -0.32
CA ILE A 80 -19.64 -1.48 0.39
C ILE A 80 -19.40 -1.72 1.87
N LEU A 81 -19.16 -0.65 2.61
CA LEU A 81 -18.95 -0.69 4.05
C LEU A 81 -20.31 -0.82 4.74
N VAL A 82 -20.64 -2.05 5.12
CA VAL A 82 -21.83 -2.36 5.92
C VAL A 82 -21.49 -2.24 7.41
N PHE A 83 -22.32 -1.48 8.13
CA PHE A 83 -22.25 -1.30 9.59
C PHE A 83 -23.24 -2.24 10.30
N PRO A 84 -23.03 -2.55 11.59
CA PRO A 84 -24.02 -3.28 12.39
C PRO A 84 -25.41 -2.65 12.32
N ALA A 85 -26.46 -3.48 12.31
CA ALA A 85 -27.84 -3.04 12.09
C ALA A 85 -28.35 -2.04 13.16
N ASP A 86 -27.82 -2.13 14.37
CA ASP A 86 -28.10 -1.28 15.52
C ASP A 86 -27.35 0.06 15.51
N SER A 87 -26.38 0.25 14.60
CA SER A 87 -25.61 1.50 14.51
C SER A 87 -26.41 2.69 13.97
N GLY A 88 -27.53 2.45 13.28
CA GLY A 88 -28.29 3.49 12.57
C GLY A 88 -27.58 4.08 11.34
N ILE A 89 -26.39 3.59 10.98
CA ILE A 89 -25.59 4.08 9.85
C ILE A 89 -25.96 3.29 8.59
N LYS A 90 -26.32 4.01 7.52
CA LYS A 90 -26.58 3.38 6.21
C LYS A 90 -25.27 2.88 5.58
N PRO A 91 -25.30 1.79 4.79
CA PRO A 91 -24.11 1.32 4.07
C PRO A 91 -23.48 2.42 3.21
N ILE A 92 -22.16 2.45 3.16
CA ILE A 92 -21.39 3.46 2.41
C ILE A 92 -20.61 2.77 1.29
N TYR A 93 -20.78 3.25 0.06
CA TYR A 93 -19.93 2.86 -1.05
C TYR A 93 -18.64 3.69 -1.02
N VAL A 94 -17.50 3.00 -1.02
CA VAL A 94 -16.17 3.58 -1.10
C VAL A 94 -15.48 3.04 -2.33
N TYR A 95 -15.00 3.94 -3.18
CA TYR A 95 -14.09 3.60 -4.26
C TYR A 95 -12.69 4.09 -3.90
N LEU A 96 -11.74 3.18 -3.83
CA LEU A 96 -10.33 3.52 -3.75
C LEU A 96 -9.78 3.53 -5.17
N LYS A 97 -9.26 4.68 -5.58
CA LYS A 97 -8.53 4.78 -6.85
C LYS A 97 -7.36 3.79 -6.84
N ASP A 98 -7.00 3.29 -8.03
CA ASP A 98 -5.85 2.40 -8.24
C ASP A 98 -4.61 2.90 -7.49
N ASP A 99 -3.79 1.95 -7.03
CA ASP A 99 -2.57 2.23 -6.27
C ASP A 99 -1.71 3.23 -7.07
N PRO A 100 -1.40 4.42 -6.53
CA PRO A 100 -0.62 5.44 -7.23
C PRO A 100 0.70 4.92 -7.80
N ARG A 101 1.24 3.82 -7.23
CA ARG A 101 2.49 3.20 -7.69
C ARG A 101 2.34 2.30 -8.92
N ASP A 102 1.13 1.90 -9.30
CA ASP A 102 0.90 1.05 -10.48
C ASP A 102 0.82 1.83 -11.80
N GLN A 103 1.27 3.10 -11.78
CA GLN A 103 1.47 3.88 -12.99
C GLN A 103 2.75 3.46 -13.72
N ALA A 104 2.72 3.41 -15.05
CA ALA A 104 3.91 3.17 -15.85
C ALA A 104 4.90 4.34 -15.74
N GLY A 105 6.19 4.06 -15.79
CA GLY A 105 7.22 5.08 -15.66
C GLY A 105 8.64 4.58 -15.83
N THR A 106 9.59 5.51 -15.82
CA THR A 106 11.02 5.22 -16.03
C THR A 106 11.80 5.50 -14.76
N ALA A 107 12.66 4.57 -14.36
CA ALA A 107 13.47 4.72 -13.16
C ALA A 107 14.51 5.84 -13.29
N SER A 108 14.60 6.68 -12.26
CA SER A 108 15.52 7.82 -12.13
C SER A 108 16.24 7.78 -10.78
N GLY A 109 17.07 8.79 -10.50
CA GLY A 109 17.74 8.92 -9.21
C GLY A 109 19.11 8.23 -9.16
N ASN A 110 19.89 8.59 -8.13
CA ASN A 110 21.31 8.24 -8.02
C ASN A 110 21.60 7.14 -7.00
N GLY A 111 20.70 6.92 -6.05
CA GLY A 111 20.96 6.07 -4.90
C GLY A 111 22.02 6.67 -3.98
N SER A 112 22.64 5.85 -3.15
CA SER A 112 23.67 6.30 -2.21
C SER A 112 24.85 5.36 -2.15
N GLN A 113 26.03 5.93 -2.00
CA GLN A 113 27.25 5.17 -1.83
C GLN A 113 27.22 4.47 -0.46
N ILE A 114 27.26 3.14 -0.48
CA ILE A 114 27.36 2.32 0.72
C ILE A 114 28.83 1.99 0.97
N LYS A 115 29.29 2.11 2.22
CA LYS A 115 30.68 1.78 2.56
C LYS A 115 30.90 0.27 2.45
N THR A 116 32.03 -0.15 1.90
CA THR A 116 32.39 -1.57 1.80
C THR A 116 32.35 -2.24 3.17
N GLY A 117 31.73 -3.41 3.26
CA GLY A 117 31.55 -4.16 4.51
C GLY A 117 30.48 -3.61 5.46
N GLN A 118 29.83 -2.49 5.12
CA GLN A 118 28.69 -2.00 5.88
C GLN A 118 27.49 -2.92 5.67
N LYS A 119 26.89 -3.36 6.78
CA LYS A 119 25.59 -4.05 6.76
C LYS A 119 24.50 -3.07 6.40
N TRP A 120 24.27 -2.85 5.11
CA TRP A 120 23.51 -1.69 4.66
C TRP A 120 22.03 -1.79 5.05
N LEU A 121 21.46 -3.00 5.05
CA LEU A 121 20.08 -3.19 5.50
C LEU A 121 19.92 -2.97 7.01
N ASP A 122 20.98 -2.99 7.81
CA ASP A 122 20.86 -2.59 9.23
C ASP A 122 20.51 -1.09 9.35
N LEU A 123 20.74 -0.28 8.30
CA LEU A 123 20.27 1.11 8.22
C LEU A 123 18.74 1.19 8.16
N SER A 124 18.04 0.12 7.77
CA SER A 124 16.58 0.07 7.83
C SER A 124 16.02 0.02 9.26
N VAL A 125 16.89 0.04 10.26
CA VAL A 125 16.55 0.13 11.68
C VAL A 125 17.35 1.26 12.33
N THR A 126 18.63 1.42 11.97
CA THR A 126 19.57 2.32 12.64
C THR A 126 19.65 3.73 12.07
N ASN A 127 19.07 3.99 10.89
CA ASN A 127 19.15 5.29 10.22
C ASN A 127 18.07 6.28 10.70
N ASN A 128 17.90 6.43 12.02
CA ASN A 128 16.92 7.34 12.63
C ASN A 128 15.49 7.22 12.05
N GLY A 129 15.09 6.02 11.64
CA GLY A 129 13.79 5.76 11.04
C GLY A 129 13.64 6.10 9.55
N GLU A 130 14.67 6.61 8.87
CA GLU A 130 14.60 6.95 7.44
C GLU A 130 14.68 5.73 6.51
N GLY A 131 14.93 4.53 7.04
CA GLY A 131 15.16 3.34 6.23
C GLY A 131 16.54 3.32 5.56
N ALA A 132 16.82 2.23 4.83
CA ALA A 132 18.05 2.08 4.06
C ALA A 132 17.88 2.66 2.64
N LYS A 133 18.84 3.49 2.20
CA LYS A 133 18.88 4.00 0.83
C LYS A 133 19.29 2.90 -0.15
N ILE A 134 18.81 2.98 -1.38
CA ILE A 134 19.21 2.06 -2.45
C ILE A 134 20.68 2.32 -2.80
N PRO A 135 21.55 1.30 -2.85
CA PRO A 135 22.95 1.46 -3.22
C PRO A 135 23.12 2.05 -4.64
N SER A 136 24.06 2.97 -4.83
CA SER A 136 24.24 3.68 -6.11
C SER A 136 24.59 2.75 -7.28
N ASN A 137 25.40 1.71 -7.03
CA ASN A 137 25.72 0.67 -8.02
C ASN A 137 24.46 -0.09 -8.48
N ILE A 138 23.47 -0.29 -7.61
CA ILE A 138 22.18 -0.88 -7.97
C ILE A 138 21.32 0.14 -8.72
N ALA A 139 21.34 1.40 -8.26
CA ALA A 139 20.63 2.48 -8.92
C ALA A 139 21.06 2.65 -10.38
N ASP A 140 22.36 2.57 -10.65
CA ASP A 140 22.93 2.63 -12.01
C ASP A 140 22.42 1.50 -12.91
N LYS A 141 22.10 0.32 -12.36
CA LYS A 141 21.55 -0.81 -13.13
C LYS A 141 20.08 -0.63 -13.49
N LEU A 142 19.34 0.08 -12.65
CA LEU A 142 17.89 0.29 -12.81
C LEU A 142 17.57 1.57 -13.56
N ARG A 143 18.42 2.60 -13.46
CA ARG A 143 18.21 3.91 -14.08
C ARG A 143 17.97 3.78 -15.59
N GLY A 144 16.92 4.45 -16.06
CA GLY A 144 16.51 4.44 -17.47
C GLY A 144 15.66 3.23 -17.89
N ARG A 145 15.49 2.21 -17.04
CA ARG A 145 14.53 1.13 -17.30
C ARG A 145 13.10 1.65 -17.21
N HIS A 146 12.25 1.19 -18.12
CA HIS A 146 10.82 1.44 -18.10
C HIS A 146 10.10 0.29 -17.37
N TYR A 147 9.08 0.63 -16.59
CA TYR A 147 8.25 -0.31 -15.85
C TYR A 147 6.78 0.02 -16.02
N ASP A 148 5.97 -1.00 -16.27
CA ASP A 148 4.51 -0.88 -16.36
C ASP A 148 3.83 -0.99 -14.98
N SER A 149 4.57 -1.43 -13.95
CA SER A 149 4.09 -1.53 -12.56
C SER A 149 5.23 -1.48 -11.56
N PHE A 150 4.94 -1.03 -10.34
CA PHE A 150 5.91 -1.05 -9.25
C PHE A 150 6.31 -2.48 -8.83
N ARG A 151 5.43 -3.46 -9.03
CA ARG A 151 5.77 -4.87 -8.82
C ARG A 151 7.00 -5.26 -9.64
N LYS A 152 7.05 -4.85 -10.91
CA LYS A 152 8.15 -5.21 -11.81
C LYS A 152 9.45 -4.50 -11.41
N SER A 153 9.37 -3.23 -11.01
CA SER A 153 10.55 -2.50 -10.51
C SER A 153 11.11 -3.10 -9.22
N ARG A 154 10.25 -3.53 -8.30
CA ARG A 154 10.63 -4.24 -7.08
C ARG A 154 11.31 -5.58 -7.40
N GLU A 155 10.77 -6.36 -8.33
CA GLU A 155 11.36 -7.63 -8.75
C GLU A 155 12.78 -7.43 -9.31
N ASP A 156 12.96 -6.46 -10.20
CA ASP A 156 14.26 -6.12 -10.77
C ASP A 156 15.24 -5.58 -9.72
N LEU A 157 14.77 -4.76 -8.76
CA LEU A 157 15.60 -4.26 -7.66
C LEU A 157 16.23 -5.42 -6.87
N TRP A 158 15.42 -6.36 -6.40
CA TRP A 158 15.91 -7.51 -5.63
C TRP A 158 16.80 -8.43 -6.46
N LEU A 159 16.46 -8.62 -7.73
CA LEU A 159 17.27 -9.39 -8.65
C LEU A 159 18.67 -8.77 -8.83
N GLU A 160 18.77 -7.45 -9.06
CA GLU A 160 20.07 -6.78 -9.20
C GLU A 160 20.89 -6.83 -7.90
N ILE A 161 20.23 -6.69 -6.73
CA ILE A 161 20.89 -6.86 -5.43
C ILE A 161 21.46 -8.27 -5.27
N SER A 162 20.73 -9.30 -5.70
CA SER A 162 21.18 -10.70 -5.58
C SER A 162 22.41 -11.02 -6.44
N LYS A 163 22.60 -10.27 -7.54
CA LYS A 163 23.74 -10.43 -8.46
C LYS A 163 24.98 -9.67 -8.00
N ASP A 164 24.83 -8.71 -7.10
CA ASP A 164 25.96 -7.90 -6.67
C ASP A 164 26.87 -8.70 -5.71
N PRO A 165 28.17 -8.82 -6.01
CA PRO A 165 29.08 -9.69 -5.27
C PRO A 165 29.37 -9.22 -3.83
N GLU A 166 29.15 -7.94 -3.51
CA GLU A 166 29.37 -7.41 -2.16
C GLU A 166 28.09 -7.37 -1.33
N LEU A 167 26.96 -7.02 -1.94
CA LEU A 167 25.67 -6.96 -1.27
C LEU A 167 25.11 -8.36 -1.01
N SER A 168 25.22 -9.29 -1.96
CA SER A 168 24.70 -10.67 -1.82
C SER A 168 25.30 -11.41 -0.62
N LYS A 169 26.56 -11.14 -0.27
CA LYS A 169 27.25 -11.72 0.91
C LYS A 169 26.57 -11.42 2.24
N GLN A 170 25.68 -10.43 2.29
CA GLN A 170 24.97 -10.03 3.51
C GLN A 170 23.70 -10.85 3.76
N PHE A 171 23.32 -11.75 2.85
CA PHE A 171 22.11 -12.54 2.93
C PHE A 171 22.40 -14.03 3.14
N SER A 172 21.42 -14.73 3.73
CA SER A 172 21.40 -16.19 3.72
C SER A 172 21.07 -16.71 2.31
N ASN A 173 21.48 -17.95 2.03
CA ASN A 173 21.20 -18.60 0.74
C ASN A 173 19.71 -18.58 0.37
N GLY A 174 18.81 -18.86 1.32
CA GLY A 174 17.36 -18.82 1.05
C GLY A 174 16.84 -17.41 0.73
N ASN A 175 17.44 -16.36 1.29
CA ASN A 175 17.12 -14.99 0.91
C ASN A 175 17.68 -14.64 -0.49
N ILE A 176 18.86 -15.15 -0.84
CA ILE A 176 19.43 -14.98 -2.19
C ILE A 176 18.53 -15.65 -3.23
N GLU A 177 18.10 -16.90 -3.02
CA GLU A 177 17.18 -17.62 -3.90
C GLU A 177 15.86 -16.85 -4.10
N ALA A 178 15.27 -16.36 -3.01
CA ALA A 178 14.07 -15.52 -3.09
C ALA A 178 14.29 -14.25 -3.92
N MET A 179 15.42 -13.55 -3.74
CA MET A 179 15.74 -12.34 -4.49
C MET A 179 16.01 -12.62 -5.97
N GLN A 180 16.61 -13.78 -6.30
CA GLN A 180 16.80 -14.22 -7.69
C GLN A 180 15.45 -14.48 -8.40
N GLU A 181 14.41 -14.82 -7.64
CA GLU A 181 13.02 -14.91 -8.10
C GLU A 181 12.27 -13.56 -8.05
N GLY A 182 12.95 -12.44 -7.77
CA GLY A 182 12.36 -11.11 -7.66
C GLY A 182 11.56 -10.87 -6.37
N LYS A 183 11.68 -11.75 -5.37
CA LYS A 183 10.99 -11.62 -4.08
C LYS A 183 11.87 -10.87 -3.10
N ALA A 184 11.24 -10.03 -2.26
CA ALA A 184 11.94 -9.38 -1.16
C ALA A 184 12.50 -10.43 -0.16
N PRO A 185 13.71 -10.22 0.38
CA PRO A 185 14.28 -11.07 1.41
C PRO A 185 13.52 -10.90 2.73
N THR A 186 13.64 -11.90 3.60
CA THR A 186 13.06 -11.86 4.94
C THR A 186 13.93 -10.99 5.84
N ALA A 187 13.32 -10.03 6.53
CA ALA A 187 13.96 -9.19 7.52
C ALA A 187 14.35 -10.00 8.77
N PRO A 188 15.33 -9.52 9.57
CA PRO A 188 15.59 -10.08 10.89
C PRO A 188 14.34 -10.06 11.76
N PHE A 189 14.20 -11.04 12.67
CA PHE A 189 13.02 -11.18 13.53
C PHE A 189 12.65 -9.90 14.29
N ALA A 190 13.66 -9.15 14.77
CA ALA A 190 13.44 -7.88 15.48
C ALA A 190 12.74 -6.79 14.63
N GLY A 191 12.80 -6.91 13.30
CA GLY A 191 12.15 -6.01 12.34
C GLY A 191 10.79 -6.51 11.84
N HIS A 192 10.31 -7.68 12.30
CA HIS A 192 8.99 -8.18 11.91
C HIS A 192 7.90 -7.30 12.53
N TYR A 193 6.86 -7.03 11.77
CA TYR A 193 5.64 -6.44 12.29
C TYR A 193 4.67 -7.55 12.66
N VAL A 194 4.24 -7.58 13.92
CA VAL A 194 3.26 -8.53 14.44
C VAL A 194 1.96 -7.77 14.65
N GLY A 195 1.10 -7.79 13.62
CA GLY A 195 -0.23 -7.19 13.69
C GLY A 195 -1.26 -8.21 14.18
N PRO A 196 -2.49 -7.75 14.49
CA PRO A 196 -3.56 -8.59 15.03
C PRO A 196 -4.01 -9.72 14.07
N LYS A 197 -3.85 -9.52 12.75
CA LYS A 197 -4.29 -10.46 11.70
C LYS A 197 -3.16 -11.19 11.01
N GLN A 198 -1.96 -10.63 10.98
CA GLN A 198 -0.84 -11.19 10.22
C GLN A 198 0.52 -10.73 10.76
N VAL A 199 1.54 -11.56 10.50
CA VAL A 199 2.94 -11.23 10.72
C VAL A 199 3.59 -10.91 9.39
N ILE A 200 4.09 -9.67 9.25
CA ILE A 200 4.80 -9.22 8.05
C ILE A 200 6.30 -9.36 8.31
N LYS A 201 6.98 -10.09 7.43
CA LYS A 201 8.37 -10.55 7.64
C LYS A 201 9.34 -10.06 6.57
N LYS A 202 8.87 -9.67 5.39
CA LYS A 202 9.73 -9.30 4.26
C LYS A 202 10.06 -7.82 4.29
N PHE A 203 11.25 -7.43 3.85
CA PHE A 203 11.53 -6.01 3.66
C PHE A 203 10.53 -5.36 2.70
N GLU A 204 10.22 -4.10 2.97
CA GLU A 204 9.28 -3.29 2.19
C GLU A 204 10.02 -2.12 1.55
N ILE A 205 9.44 -1.54 0.50
CA ILE A 205 9.97 -0.35 -0.18
C ILE A 205 8.99 0.78 0.07
N HIS A 206 9.46 1.84 0.71
CA HIS A 206 8.70 3.01 1.11
C HIS A 206 9.06 4.22 0.24
N HIS A 207 8.05 4.96 -0.21
CA HIS A 207 8.21 6.27 -0.84
C HIS A 207 8.28 7.35 0.24
N ILE A 208 9.37 8.13 0.29
CA ILE A 208 9.58 9.17 1.31
C ILE A 208 8.59 10.31 1.11
N LYS A 209 8.56 10.84 -0.12
CA LYS A 209 7.55 11.76 -0.56
C LYS A 209 6.41 10.93 -1.15
N PRO A 210 5.20 11.01 -0.59
CA PRO A 210 4.06 10.27 -1.12
C PRO A 210 3.81 10.61 -2.59
N ILE A 211 3.34 9.62 -3.36
CA ILE A 211 3.16 9.77 -4.82
C ILE A 211 2.07 10.80 -5.11
N GLU A 212 1.02 10.81 -4.31
CA GLU A 212 -0.09 11.77 -4.34
C GLU A 212 0.35 13.21 -4.07
N GLU A 213 1.47 13.42 -3.38
CA GLU A 213 2.08 14.73 -3.17
C GLU A 213 3.10 15.09 -4.26
N GLY A 214 3.18 14.28 -5.32
CA GLY A 214 4.13 14.44 -6.41
C GLY A 214 5.51 13.86 -6.09
N GLY A 215 5.59 12.80 -5.28
CA GLY A 215 6.76 11.94 -5.19
C GLY A 215 6.90 11.04 -6.42
N GLY A 216 8.13 10.86 -6.90
CA GLY A 216 8.39 9.99 -8.05
C GLY A 216 8.16 8.51 -7.71
N VAL A 217 7.36 7.81 -8.51
CA VAL A 217 7.07 6.36 -8.33
C VAL A 217 8.34 5.51 -8.44
N TYR A 218 9.16 5.80 -9.46
CA TYR A 218 10.41 5.09 -9.76
C TYR A 218 11.65 5.97 -9.53
N ASP A 219 11.51 7.06 -8.78
CA ASP A 219 12.66 7.85 -8.37
C ASP A 219 13.38 7.15 -7.22
N ILE A 220 14.54 6.55 -7.52
CA ILE A 220 15.32 5.74 -6.58
C ILE A 220 15.69 6.55 -5.33
N ASP A 221 15.87 7.87 -5.45
CA ASP A 221 16.20 8.73 -4.32
C ASP A 221 14.99 8.97 -3.39
N ASN A 222 13.78 8.80 -3.93
CA ASN A 222 12.51 8.82 -3.19
C ASN A 222 12.18 7.46 -2.54
N LEU A 223 12.96 6.40 -2.78
CA LEU A 223 12.71 5.07 -2.22
C LEU A 223 13.60 4.76 -1.02
N ARG A 224 13.03 4.04 -0.05
CA ARG A 224 13.72 3.51 1.13
C ARG A 224 13.35 2.06 1.37
N ILE A 225 14.34 1.23 1.70
CA ILE A 225 14.10 -0.14 2.14
C ILE A 225 13.89 -0.12 3.66
N THR A 226 12.75 -0.63 4.10
CA THR A 226 12.34 -0.61 5.50
C THR A 226 12.07 -2.03 5.99
N THR A 227 12.32 -2.28 7.29
CA THR A 227 11.69 -3.44 7.93
C THR A 227 10.19 -3.20 8.05
N PRO A 228 9.34 -4.24 8.05
CA PRO A 228 7.91 -4.06 8.26
C PRO A 228 7.57 -3.28 9.52
N LYS A 229 8.30 -3.54 10.62
CA LYS A 229 8.11 -2.80 11.87
C LYS A 229 8.39 -1.31 11.70
N LEU A 230 9.51 -0.96 11.06
CA LEU A 230 9.81 0.45 10.79
C LEU A 230 8.78 1.08 9.85
N HIS A 231 8.36 0.36 8.81
CA HIS A 231 7.40 0.90 7.85
C HIS A 231 6.05 1.22 8.50
N LYS A 232 5.59 0.35 9.41
CA LYS A 232 4.39 0.61 10.21
C LYS A 232 4.58 1.78 11.16
N PHE A 233 5.74 1.88 11.82
CA PHE A 233 6.05 3.03 12.64
C PHE A 233 6.04 4.36 11.86
N ILE A 234 6.54 4.39 10.62
CA ILE A 234 6.50 5.59 9.78
C ILE A 234 5.06 6.06 9.51
N HIS A 235 4.14 5.13 9.23
CA HIS A 235 2.75 5.46 8.87
C HIS A 235 1.83 5.67 10.07
N TYR A 236 2.09 5.02 11.19
CA TYR A 236 1.16 4.97 12.33
C TYR A 236 1.77 5.44 13.66
N GLY A 237 3.10 5.61 13.73
CA GLY A 237 3.79 5.99 14.97
C GLY A 237 3.92 4.87 16.01
N GLU A 238 3.60 3.63 15.65
CA GLU A 238 3.56 2.44 16.53
C GLU A 238 4.39 1.26 15.99
#